data_AF-A0A382C1W4-F1
#
_entry.id   AF-A0A382C1W4-F1
#
_cell.length_a   1.000
_cell.length_b   1.000
_cell.length_c   1.000
_cell.angle_alpha   90.00
_cell.angle_beta   90.00
_cell.angle_gamma   90.00
#
_symmetry.space_group_name_H-M   'P 1'
#
loop_
_entity.id
_entity.type
_entity.pdbx_description
1 polymer ?
#
loop_
_entity_poly.entity_id
_entity_poly.type
_entity_poly.pdbx_seq_one_letter_code
_entity_poly.pdbx_strand_id
1 'polypeptide(L)' 'VNKIIVTGGLGYIGSHTAVELSEKFQVEIVDDLSN' A
#
# COMPACT_ATOMS: atom_id res chain seq x y z
N VAL A 1 -16.21 -3.55 -7.01
CA VAL A 1 -14.84 -3.26 -7.45
C VAL A 1 -14.24 -2.33 -6.41
N ASN A 2 -13.45 -2.84 -5.47
CA ASN A 2 -12.92 -2.03 -4.37
C ASN A 2 -11.40 -1.96 -4.55
N LYS A 3 -10.94 -0.82 -5.09
CA LYS A 3 -9.53 -0.51 -5.31
C LYS A 3 -9.07 0.44 -4.20
N ILE A 4 -7.91 0.17 -3.62
CA ILE A 4 -7.31 1.00 -2.56
C ILE A 4 -5.96 1.50 -3.03
N ILE A 5 -5.69 2.79 -2.85
CA ILE A 5 -4.39 3.40 -3.11
C ILE A 5 -3.70 3.62 -1.75
N VAL A 6 -2.48 3.12 -1.63
CA VAL A 6 -1.64 3.30 -0.44
C VAL A 6 -0.46 4.19 -0.81
N THR A 7 -0.45 5.42 -0.30
CA THR A 7 0.71 6.33 -0.41
C THR A 7 1.75 6.01 0.67
N GLY A 8 3.04 6.09 0.37
CA GLY A 8 4.10 5.72 1.33
C GLY A 8 4.10 4.21 1.65
N GLY A 9 3.57 3.39 0.73
CA GLY A 9 3.34 1.96 0.93
C GLY A 9 4.61 1.11 0.97
N LEU A 10 5.78 1.69 0.72
CA LEU A 10 7.08 1.01 0.87
C LEU A 10 7.78 1.39 2.18
N GLY A 11 7.25 2.35 2.93
CA GLY A 11 7.69 2.67 4.29
C GLY A 11 7.36 1.58 5.31
N TYR A 12 7.86 1.73 6.55
CA TYR A 12 7.71 0.72 7.61
C TYR A 12 6.23 0.33 7.87
N ILE A 13 5.35 1.32 8.04
CA ILE A 13 3.92 1.08 8.31
C ILE A 13 3.16 0.76 7.01
N GLY A 14 3.48 1.48 5.93
CA GLY A 14 2.79 1.36 4.65
C GLY A 14 2.92 -0.04 4.05
N SER A 15 4.09 -0.65 4.16
CA SER A 15 4.37 -1.99 3.63
C SER A 15 3.52 -3.07 4.30
N HIS A 16 3.45 -3.09 5.63
CA HIS A 16 2.63 -4.04 6.37
C HIS A 16 1.14 -3.82 6.09
N THR A 17 0.72 -2.56 5.99
CA THR A 17 -0.67 -2.20 5.69
C THR A 17 -1.06 -2.63 4.27
N ALA A 18 -0.19 -2.42 3.28
CA ALA A 18 -0.43 -2.81 1.90
C ALA A 18 -0.55 -4.34 1.74
N VAL A 19 0.27 -5.11 2.48
CA VAL A 19 0.19 -6.58 2.50
C VAL A 19 -1.18 -7.04 3.03
N GLU A 20 -1.58 -6.58 4.22
CA GLU A 20 -2.87 -6.96 4.83
C GLU A 20 -4.07 -6.59 3.94
N LEU A 21 -4.05 -5.39 3.33
CA LEU A 21 -5.12 -4.96 2.43
C LEU A 21 -5.17 -5.77 1.12
N SER A 22 -4.01 -6.22 0.63
CA SER A 22 -3.92 -6.99 -0.63
C SER A 22 -4.61 -8.36 -0.54
N GLU A 23 -4.84 -8.88 0.67
CA GLU A 23 -5.57 -10.14 0.86
C GLU A 23 -7.05 -10.07 0.44
N LYS A 24 -7.63 -8.85 0.44
CA LYS A 24 -9.08 -8.64 0.23
C LYS A 24 -9.40 -7.61 -0.85
N PHE A 25 -8.44 -6.79 -1.24
CA PHE A 25 -8.64 -5.67 -2.15
C PHE A 25 -7.56 -5.61 -3.22
N GLN A 26 -7.88 -4.97 -4.34
CA GLN A 26 -6.86 -4.58 -5.30
C GLN A 26 -6.12 -3.35 -4.77
N VAL A 27 -4.86 -3.52 -4.42
CA VAL A 27 -4.01 -2.46 -3.86
C VAL A 27 -3.05 -1.92 -4.93
N GLU A 28 -2.99 -0.60 -5.05
CA GLU A 28 -1.92 0.11 -5.77
C GLU A 28 -1.11 0.96 -4.80
N ILE A 29 0.21 0.85 -4.88
CA ILE A 29 1.13 1.59 -4.02
C ILE A 29 1.70 2.77 -4.81
N VAL A 30 1.73 3.95 -4.18
CA VAL A 30 2.41 5.14 -4.68
C VAL A 30 3.42 5.58 -3.63
N ASP A 31 4.69 5.56 -3.98
CA ASP A 31 5.77 5.90 -3.06
C ASP A 31 6.85 6.67 -3.83
N ASP A 32 7.40 7.70 -3.21
CA ASP A 32 8.46 8.52 -3.81
C ASP A 32 9.86 8.06 -3.40
N LEU A 33 9.96 7.04 -2.54
CA LEU A 33 11.22 6.45 -2.04
C LEU A 33 12.14 7.48 -1.35
N SER A 34 11.60 8.58 -0.83
CA SER A 34 12.37 9.70 -0.29
C SER A 34 12.89 9.49 1.15
N ASN A 35 13.32 8.27 1.50
CA ASN A 35 13.83 7.89 2.83
C ASN A 35 15.34 8.07 2.97
#